data_AF-A0A1Y6CVL1-F1
#
_entry.id   AF-A0A1Y6CVL1-F1
#
_cell.length_a   1.000
_cell.length_b   1.000
_cell.length_c   1.000
_cell.angle_alpha   90.00
_cell.angle_beta   90.00
_cell.angle_gamma   90.00
#
_symmetry.space_group_name_H-M   'P 1'
#
loop_
_entity.id
_entity.type
_entity.pdbx_description
1 polymer ?
#
loop_
_entity_poly.entity_id
_entity_poly.type
_entity_poly.pdbx_seq_one_letter_code
_entity_poly.pdbx_strand_id
1 'polypeptide(L)' 'MVWLARHWLPGREPDPETLGAALWLEQRHWEHMRAAVAAGIDKAFSGK' A
#
# COMPACT_ATOMS: atom_id res chain seq x y z
N MET A 1 -11.38 -6.45 5.36
CA MET A 1 -10.20 -7.25 5.77
C MET A 1 -9.96 -8.48 4.90
N VAL A 2 -10.94 -9.36 4.66
CA VAL A 2 -10.71 -10.56 3.80
C VAL A 2 -10.34 -10.19 2.36
N TRP A 3 -10.93 -9.14 1.80
CA TRP A 3 -10.56 -8.65 0.46
C TRP A 3 -9.11 -8.18 0.38
N LEU A 4 -8.66 -7.47 1.41
CA LEU A 4 -7.28 -7.02 1.61
C LEU A 4 -6.29 -8.19 1.58
N ALA A 5 -6.58 -9.27 2.32
CA ALA A 5 -5.78 -10.49 2.29
C ALA A 5 -5.72 -11.11 0.89
N ARG A 6 -6.84 -11.16 0.16
CA ARG A 6 -6.86 -11.68 -1.21
C ARG A 6 -6.09 -10.81 -2.20
N HIS A 7 -6.07 -9.51 -1.99
CA HIS A 7 -5.35 -8.56 -2.85
C HIS A 7 -3.83 -8.63 -2.61
N TRP A 8 -3.41 -8.55 -1.35
CA TRP A 8 -2.00 -8.46 -0.98
C TRP A 8 -1.30 -9.81 -0.82
N LEU A 9 -2.03 -10.85 -0.42
CA LEU A 9 -1.52 -12.19 -0.12
C LEU A 9 -2.36 -13.26 -0.82
N PRO A 10 -2.39 -13.27 -2.18
CA PRO A 10 -3.21 -14.21 -2.93
C PRO A 10 -2.82 -15.66 -2.62
N GLY A 11 -3.81 -16.53 -2.46
CA GLY A 11 -3.62 -17.95 -2.14
C GLY A 11 -3.37 -18.26 -0.66
N ARG A 12 -3.28 -17.25 0.21
CA ARG A 12 -3.18 -17.45 1.66
C ARG A 12 -4.57 -17.44 2.30
N GLU A 13 -4.79 -18.30 3.28
CA GLU A 13 -6.05 -18.35 4.01
C GLU A 13 -6.22 -17.05 4.84
N PRO A 14 -7.43 -16.47 4.93
CA PRO A 14 -7.65 -15.22 5.66
C PRO A 14 -7.71 -15.46 7.18
N ASP A 15 -6.58 -15.87 7.75
CA ASP A 15 -6.33 -15.98 9.19
C ASP A 15 -5.86 -14.63 9.80
N PRO A 16 -5.86 -14.47 11.13
CA PRO A 16 -5.49 -13.20 11.78
C PRO A 16 -4.10 -12.65 11.38
N GLU A 17 -3.11 -13.52 11.16
CA GLU A 17 -1.76 -13.12 10.74
C GLU A 17 -1.79 -12.58 9.31
N THR A 18 -2.47 -13.30 8.42
CA THR A 18 -2.63 -12.90 7.02
C THR A 18 -3.39 -11.57 6.90
N LEU A 19 -4.43 -11.38 7.70
CA LEU A 19 -5.21 -10.14 7.74
C LEU A 19 -4.38 -8.97 8.29
N GLY A 20 -3.57 -9.20 9.34
CA GLY A 20 -2.67 -8.20 9.90
C GLY A 20 -1.57 -7.79 8.92
N ALA A 21 -0.95 -8.77 8.27
CA ALA A 21 0.06 -8.53 7.24
C ALA A 21 -0.51 -7.76 6.04
N ALA A 22 -1.71 -8.10 5.57
CA ALA A 22 -2.37 -7.38 4.48
C ALA A 22 -2.70 -5.93 4.86
N LEU A 23 -3.12 -5.68 6.11
CA LEU A 23 -3.37 -4.33 6.60
C LEU A 23 -2.08 -3.49 6.66
N TRP A 24 -0.97 -4.11 7.10
CA TRP A 24 0.33 -3.45 7.11
C TRP A 24 0.79 -3.09 5.68
N LEU A 25 0.61 -4.00 4.72
CA LEU A 25 0.96 -3.77 3.32
C LEU A 25 0.14 -2.62 2.70
N GLU A 26 -1.17 -2.55 2.98
CA GLU A 26 -2.01 -1.46 2.48
C GLU A 26 -1.58 -0.10 3.03
N GLN A 27 -1.31 0.00 4.33
CA GLN A 27 -0.84 1.25 4.92
C GLN A 27 0.47 1.71 4.28
N ARG A 28 1.42 0.78 4.12
CA ARG A 28 2.71 1.09 3.50
C ARG A 28 2.57 1.51 2.03
N HIS A 29 1.67 0.87 1.29
CA HIS A 29 1.37 1.25 -0.09
C HIS A 29 0.89 2.70 -0.16
N TRP A 30 -0.07 3.09 0.67
CA TRP A 30 -0.58 4.47 0.69
C TRP A 30 0.44 5.49 1.19
N GLU A 31 1.33 5.11 2.11
CA GLU A 31 2.47 5.96 2.49
C GLU A 31 3.42 6.23 1.32
N HIS A 32 3.86 5.19 0.62
CA HIS A 32 4.74 5.35 -0.54
C HIS A 32 4.04 6.09 -1.69
N MET A 33 2.76 5.81 -1.94
CA MET A 33 1.99 6.52 -2.96
C MET A 33 1.90 8.01 -2.66
N ARG A 34 1.63 8.40 -1.40
CA ARG A 34 1.63 9.81 -1.00
C ARG A 34 2.98 10.47 -1.24
N ALA A 35 4.07 9.81 -0.86
CA ALA A 35 5.42 10.33 -1.08
C ALA A 35 5.75 10.47 -2.57
N ALA A 36 5.42 9.46 -3.39
CA ALA A 36 5.65 9.48 -4.82
C ALA A 36 4.84 10.57 -5.53
N VAL A 37 3.57 10.76 -5.15
CA VAL A 37 2.71 11.83 -5.69
C VAL A 37 3.25 13.20 -5.30
N ALA A 38 3.63 13.41 -4.04
CA ALA A 38 4.21 14.68 -3.61
C ALA A 38 5.51 15.00 -4.36
N ALA A 39 6.40 14.02 -4.51
CA ALA A 39 7.64 14.16 -5.27
C ALA A 39 7.38 14.43 -6.77
N GLY A 40 6.37 13.78 -7.36
CA GLY A 40 5.97 14.02 -8.75
C GLY A 40 5.41 15.43 -8.97
N ILE A 41 4.60 15.92 -8.03
CA ILE A 41 4.09 17.29 -8.02
C ILE A 41 5.25 18.27 -7.92
N ASP A 42 6.14 18.09 -6.94
CA ASP A 42 7.31 18.98 -6.78
C ASP A 42 8.16 18.99 -8.04
N LYS A 43 8.46 17.83 -8.63
CA LYS A 43 9.19 17.75 -9.90
C LYS A 43 8.51 18.50 -11.04
N ALA A 44 7.18 18.41 -11.14
CA ALA A 44 6.42 19.07 -12.20
C ALA A 44 6.42 20.60 -12.08
N PHE A 45 6.40 21.14 -10.85
CA PHE A 45 6.32 22.58 -10.60
C PHE A 45 7.68 23.25 -10.34
N SER A 46 8.64 22.53 -9.77
CA SER A 46 9.98 23.03 -9.41
C SER A 46 11.02 22.82 -10.52
N GLY A 47 10.76 21.94 -11.49
CA GLY A 47 11.60 21.74 -12.69
C GLY A 47 12.99 21.14 -12.43
N LYS A 48 13.25 20.59 -11.23
CA LYS A 48 14.47 19.86 -10.87
C LYS A 48 14.24 18.35 -10.83
#